data_AF-A0A9N8KJ97-F1
#
_entry.id   AF-A0A9N8KJ97-F1
#
_cell.length_a   1.000
_cell.length_b   1.000
_cell.length_c   1.000
_cell.angle_alpha   90.00
_cell.angle_beta   90.00
_cell.angle_gamma   90.00
#
_symmetry.space_group_name_H-M   'P 1'
#
loop_
_entity.id
_entity.type
_entity.pdbx_description
1 polymer ?
#
loop_
_entity_poly.entity_id
_entity_poly.type
_entity_poly.pdbx_seq_one_letter_code
_entity_poly.pdbx_strand_id
1 'polypeptide(L)'
;MHIKSIHSEDNQGNGITGTTRSHIISRFHKAARFAQNLTDILKDYQASKTTHQDLLEAEAYRASLSGAEHFEKQSEGRVNTENPSRWDLCLREYSTARIIYATLFAQGNKDLFREILASAVDPAIRYAAYQARLPRSIPVSTVALRYFPKDDSTLVDLLQQLDSNALSETTTEISTSSKPSSLVHQSH
;
A
#
# COMPACT_ATOMS: atom_id res chain seq x y z
N MET A 1 -7.34 -12.66 6.79
CA MET A 1 -6.23 -12.69 7.76
C MET A 1 -6.24 -13.91 8.68
N HIS A 2 -7.36 -14.30 9.30
CA HIS A 2 -7.43 -15.44 10.24
C HIS A 2 -6.77 -16.75 9.73
N ILE A 3 -7.05 -17.15 8.48
CA ILE A 3 -6.44 -18.35 7.85
C ILE A 3 -4.90 -18.25 7.84
N LYS A 4 -4.34 -17.07 7.52
CA LYS A 4 -2.88 -16.89 7.53
C LYS A 4 -2.29 -17.01 8.94
N SER A 5 -2.98 -16.48 9.94
CA SER A 5 -2.53 -16.51 11.35
C SER A 5 -2.42 -17.94 11.89
N ILE A 6 -3.43 -18.77 11.64
CA ILE A 6 -3.42 -20.19 12.05
C ILE A 6 -2.23 -20.90 11.39
N HIS A 7 -2.04 -20.68 10.09
CA HIS A 7 -0.99 -21.37 9.34
C HIS A 7 0.41 -20.78 9.50
N SER A 8 0.58 -19.61 10.12
CA SER A 8 1.90 -19.11 10.52
C SER A 8 2.42 -19.76 11.80
N GLU A 9 1.52 -20.24 12.66
CA GLU A 9 1.86 -20.96 13.90
C GLU A 9 2.18 -22.43 13.61
N ASP A 10 1.48 -23.05 12.65
CA ASP A 10 1.63 -24.48 12.32
C ASP A 10 2.70 -24.80 11.26
N ASN A 11 3.02 -23.88 10.34
CA ASN A 11 4.02 -24.14 9.31
C ASN A 11 5.42 -23.86 9.85
N GLN A 12 6.13 -24.93 10.25
CA GLN A 12 7.56 -24.98 10.61
C GLN A 12 8.50 -24.50 9.47
N GLY A 13 8.33 -23.28 8.98
CA GLY A 13 9.11 -22.66 7.91
C GLY A 13 8.67 -23.00 6.47
N ASN A 14 7.74 -23.94 6.26
CA ASN A 14 7.37 -24.41 4.90
C ASN A 14 6.39 -23.51 4.13
N GLY A 15 5.94 -22.41 4.72
CA GLY A 15 5.03 -21.44 4.10
C GLY A 15 3.63 -21.99 3.78
N ILE A 16 2.70 -21.10 3.45
CA ILE A 16 1.32 -21.49 3.08
C ILE A 16 1.31 -21.95 1.61
N THR A 17 0.96 -23.21 1.36
CA THR A 17 0.95 -23.82 0.02
C THR A 17 -0.43 -24.33 -0.40
N GLY A 18 -0.64 -24.49 -1.70
CA GLY A 18 -1.78 -25.22 -2.26
C GLY A 18 -3.15 -24.60 -1.98
N THR A 19 -4.11 -25.44 -1.58
CA THR A 19 -5.54 -25.11 -1.42
C THR A 19 -5.79 -23.97 -0.43
N THR A 20 -5.05 -23.92 0.68
CA THR A 20 -5.15 -22.83 1.67
C THR A 20 -4.82 -21.48 1.06
N ARG A 21 -3.76 -21.39 0.24
CA ARG A 21 -3.38 -20.15 -0.45
C ARG A 21 -4.46 -19.75 -1.45
N SER A 22 -4.95 -20.69 -2.25
CA SER A 22 -6.06 -20.43 -3.18
C SER A 22 -7.29 -19.86 -2.45
N HIS A 23 -7.59 -20.38 -1.25
CA HIS A 23 -8.66 -19.85 -0.42
C HIS A 23 -8.36 -18.42 0.04
N ILE A 24 -7.15 -18.12 0.53
CA ILE A 24 -6.74 -16.77 0.92
C ILE A 24 -6.88 -15.79 -0.26
N ILE A 25 -6.36 -16.15 -1.45
CA ILE A 25 -6.45 -15.34 -2.66
C ILE A 25 -7.92 -15.07 -3.01
N SER A 26 -8.79 -16.10 -2.99
CA SER A 26 -10.22 -15.94 -3.25
C SER A 26 -10.90 -14.98 -2.26
N ARG A 27 -10.52 -15.02 -0.98
CA ARG A 27 -11.02 -14.07 0.03
C ARG A 27 -10.57 -12.65 -0.24
N PHE A 28 -9.31 -12.42 -0.60
CA PHE A 28 -8.83 -11.09 -1.00
C PHE A 28 -9.49 -10.61 -2.28
N HIS A 29 -9.65 -11.47 -3.28
CA HIS A 29 -10.36 -11.16 -4.52
C HIS A 29 -11.78 -10.66 -4.25
N LYS A 30 -12.53 -11.37 -3.40
CA LYS A 30 -13.88 -10.98 -3.01
C LYS A 30 -13.89 -9.65 -2.25
N ALA A 31 -12.94 -9.43 -1.35
CA ALA A 31 -12.83 -8.18 -0.60
C ALA A 31 -12.50 -6.98 -1.51
N ALA A 32 -11.53 -7.14 -2.41
CA ALA A 32 -11.17 -6.13 -3.41
C ALA A 32 -12.35 -5.78 -4.32
N ARG A 33 -13.14 -6.77 -4.76
CA ARG A 33 -14.38 -6.56 -5.52
C ARG A 33 -15.41 -5.74 -4.75
N PHE A 34 -15.62 -6.01 -3.46
CA PHE A 34 -16.54 -5.20 -2.66
C PHE A 34 -16.05 -3.77 -2.46
N ALA A 35 -14.75 -3.58 -2.22
CA ALA A 35 -14.17 -2.25 -2.12
C ALA A 35 -14.25 -1.47 -3.45
N GLN A 36 -14.08 -2.15 -4.59
CA GLN A 36 -14.30 -1.54 -5.91
C GLN A 36 -15.75 -1.08 -6.05
N ASN A 37 -16.73 -1.95 -5.77
CA ASN A 37 -18.13 -1.58 -5.87
C ASN A 37 -18.50 -0.40 -4.96
N LEU A 38 -17.95 -0.36 -3.74
CA LEU A 38 -18.12 0.78 -2.83
C LEU A 38 -17.55 2.06 -3.47
N THR A 39 -16.33 2.00 -3.99
CA THR A 39 -15.68 3.14 -4.64
C THR A 39 -16.48 3.63 -5.84
N ASP A 40 -17.04 2.72 -6.64
CA ASP A 40 -17.88 3.06 -7.79
C ASP A 40 -19.18 3.75 -7.38
N ILE A 41 -19.80 3.33 -6.27
CA ILE A 41 -20.97 4.01 -5.70
C ILE A 41 -20.62 5.41 -5.21
N LEU A 42 -19.46 5.57 -4.56
CA LEU A 42 -18.99 6.85 -4.02
C LEU A 42 -18.65 7.86 -5.12
N LYS A 43 -18.26 7.39 -6.32
CA LYS A 43 -18.01 8.26 -7.49
C LYS A 43 -19.28 8.95 -8.01
N ASP A 44 -20.46 8.43 -7.70
CA ASP A 44 -21.72 9.12 -7.97
C ASP A 44 -21.96 10.21 -6.90
N TYR A 45 -21.35 11.38 -7.11
CA TYR A 45 -21.43 12.51 -6.17
C TYR A 45 -22.85 13.00 -5.90
N GLN A 46 -23.76 12.88 -6.88
CA GLN A 46 -25.14 13.34 -6.74
C GLN A 46 -25.93 12.45 -5.77
N ALA A 47 -25.66 11.15 -5.79
CA ALA A 47 -26.30 10.18 -4.90
C ALA A 47 -25.63 10.10 -3.52
N SER A 48 -24.31 10.27 -3.45
CA SER A 48 -23.50 9.89 -2.29
C SER A 48 -23.09 11.03 -1.36
N LYS A 49 -23.15 12.30 -1.82
CA LYS A 49 -22.64 13.48 -1.09
C LYS A 49 -21.20 13.30 -0.57
N THR A 50 -20.39 12.54 -1.29
CA THR A 50 -19.03 12.14 -0.92
C THR A 50 -18.02 13.24 -1.19
N THR A 51 -17.04 13.42 -0.29
CA THR A 51 -15.94 14.36 -0.48
C THR A 51 -14.80 13.76 -1.30
N HIS A 52 -13.88 14.58 -1.83
CA HIS A 52 -12.67 14.06 -2.49
C HIS A 52 -11.81 13.21 -1.54
N GLN A 53 -11.79 13.55 -0.25
CA GLN A 53 -11.08 12.77 0.76
C GLN A 53 -11.67 11.37 0.92
N ASP A 54 -13.00 11.25 1.01
CA ASP A 54 -13.69 9.96 1.12
C ASP A 54 -13.42 9.06 -0.09
N LEU A 55 -13.38 9.64 -1.30
CA LEU A 55 -13.03 8.92 -2.52
C LEU A 55 -11.59 8.41 -2.50
N LEU A 56 -10.66 9.25 -2.05
CA LEU A 56 -9.25 8.87 -1.91
C LEU A 56 -9.10 7.77 -0.85
N GLU A 57 -9.78 7.86 0.29
CA GLU A 57 -9.78 6.80 1.30
C GLU A 57 -10.32 5.47 0.76
N ALA A 58 -11.43 5.51 0.03
CA ALA A 58 -12.02 4.33 -0.60
C ALA A 58 -11.09 3.71 -1.66
N GLU A 59 -10.48 4.55 -2.51
CA GLU A 59 -9.53 4.12 -3.53
C GLU A 59 -8.27 3.51 -2.92
N ALA A 60 -7.72 4.11 -1.85
CA ALA A 60 -6.58 3.57 -1.13
C ALA A 60 -6.90 2.22 -0.47
N TYR A 61 -8.10 2.10 0.12
CA TYR A 61 -8.56 0.85 0.71
C TYR A 61 -8.73 -0.26 -0.33
N ARG A 62 -9.38 0.06 -1.47
CA ARG A 62 -9.50 -0.86 -2.61
C ARG A 62 -8.13 -1.31 -3.10
N ALA A 63 -7.24 -0.37 -3.38
CA ALA A 63 -5.89 -0.64 -3.87
C ALA A 63 -5.08 -1.48 -2.87
N SER A 64 -5.25 -1.27 -1.55
CA SER A 64 -4.58 -2.08 -0.52
C SER A 64 -5.03 -3.55 -0.54
N LEU A 65 -6.32 -3.81 -0.78
CA LEU A 65 -6.88 -5.16 -0.88
C LEU A 65 -6.49 -5.84 -2.19
N SER A 66 -6.53 -5.12 -3.31
CA SER A 66 -6.03 -5.61 -4.60
C SER A 66 -4.53 -5.92 -4.54
N GLY A 67 -3.74 -5.05 -3.89
CA GLY A 67 -2.33 -5.28 -3.61
C GLY A 67 -2.10 -6.56 -2.81
N ALA A 68 -2.88 -6.79 -1.75
CA ALA A 68 -2.82 -8.02 -0.96
C ALA A 68 -3.17 -9.27 -1.78
N GLU A 69 -4.18 -9.19 -2.64
CA GLU A 69 -4.53 -10.28 -3.57
C GLU A 69 -3.34 -10.64 -4.48
N HIS A 70 -2.74 -9.63 -5.14
CA HIS A 70 -1.61 -9.83 -6.02
C HIS A 70 -0.37 -10.32 -5.27
N PHE A 71 -0.12 -9.82 -4.07
CA PHE A 71 0.96 -10.29 -3.22
C PHE A 71 0.84 -11.79 -2.93
N GLU A 72 -0.35 -12.26 -2.56
CA GLU A 72 -0.59 -13.68 -2.27
C GLU A 72 -0.47 -14.57 -3.51
N LYS A 73 -0.91 -14.07 -4.67
CA LYS A 73 -0.72 -14.76 -5.97
C LYS A 73 0.75 -14.97 -6.30
N GLN A 74 1.63 -14.05 -5.91
CA GLN A 74 3.05 -14.12 -6.29
C GLN A 74 3.96 -14.73 -5.21
N SER A 75 3.52 -14.79 -3.97
CA SER A 75 4.33 -15.28 -2.84
C SER A 75 4.48 -16.82 -2.76
N GLU A 76 4.29 -17.55 -3.86
CA GLU A 76 4.38 -19.01 -3.91
C GLU A 76 5.83 -19.52 -3.85
N GLY A 77 6.04 -20.60 -3.07
CA GLY A 77 7.33 -21.20 -2.71
C GLY A 77 8.12 -21.89 -3.83
N ARG A 78 7.81 -21.60 -5.10
CA ARG A 78 8.73 -21.84 -6.21
C ARG A 78 9.04 -20.48 -6.81
N VAL A 79 10.22 -19.98 -6.47
CA VAL A 79 10.80 -18.79 -7.09
C VAL A 79 11.00 -19.14 -8.58
N ASN A 80 9.98 -18.88 -9.40
CA ASN A 80 10.24 -18.68 -10.82
C ASN A 80 10.89 -17.29 -10.92
N THR A 81 12.20 -17.32 -10.69
CA THR A 81 13.10 -16.17 -10.61
C THR A 81 13.24 -15.42 -11.93
N GLU A 82 12.71 -16.01 -13.01
CA GLU A 82 12.96 -15.58 -14.38
C GLU A 82 12.06 -14.44 -14.82
N ASN A 83 10.92 -14.21 -14.16
CA ASN A 83 10.01 -13.13 -14.52
C ASN A 83 9.85 -12.07 -13.40
N PRO A 84 10.69 -11.01 -13.38
CA PRO A 84 10.58 -9.94 -12.39
C PRO A 84 9.27 -9.14 -12.52
N SER A 85 8.65 -9.09 -13.70
CA SER A 85 7.41 -8.33 -13.93
C SER A 85 6.18 -8.95 -13.26
N ARG A 86 6.29 -10.18 -12.73
CA ARG A 86 5.19 -10.82 -11.98
C ARG A 86 4.70 -10.00 -10.79
N TRP A 87 5.58 -9.16 -10.23
CA TRP A 87 5.28 -8.30 -9.07
C TRP A 87 4.74 -6.94 -9.47
N ASP A 88 4.71 -6.57 -10.75
CA ASP A 88 4.36 -5.22 -11.20
C ASP A 88 2.94 -4.83 -10.81
N LEU A 89 1.96 -5.74 -10.88
CA LEU A 89 0.59 -5.47 -10.42
C LEU A 89 0.51 -5.28 -8.90
N CYS A 90 1.25 -6.09 -8.14
CA CYS A 90 1.34 -5.93 -6.69
C CYS A 90 1.96 -4.57 -6.33
N LEU A 91 3.05 -4.20 -7.01
CA LEU A 91 3.73 -2.92 -6.82
C LEU A 91 2.82 -1.77 -7.23
N ARG A 92 2.12 -1.85 -8.37
CA ARG A 92 1.17 -0.83 -8.83
C ARG A 92 0.09 -0.56 -7.78
N GLU A 93 -0.65 -1.59 -7.35
CA GLU A 93 -1.76 -1.42 -6.41
C GLU A 93 -1.29 -0.91 -5.04
N TYR A 94 -0.20 -1.47 -4.48
CA TYR A 94 0.31 -0.94 -3.21
C TYR A 94 0.91 0.46 -3.34
N SER A 95 1.49 0.81 -4.50
CA SER A 95 1.99 2.17 -4.75
C SER A 95 0.87 3.18 -4.83
N THR A 96 -0.24 2.83 -5.47
CA THR A 96 -1.49 3.60 -5.45
C THR A 96 -1.95 3.83 -4.01
N ALA A 97 -2.11 2.76 -3.22
CA ALA A 97 -2.52 2.88 -1.83
C ALA A 97 -1.55 3.74 -1.00
N ARG A 98 -0.23 3.56 -1.18
CA ARG A 98 0.80 4.28 -0.42
C ARG A 98 0.76 5.78 -0.70
N ILE A 99 0.68 6.19 -1.97
CA ILE A 99 0.66 7.61 -2.34
C ILE A 99 -0.59 8.28 -1.78
N ILE A 100 -1.75 7.61 -1.90
CA ILE A 100 -2.99 8.17 -1.37
C ILE A 100 -2.93 8.28 0.16
N TYR A 101 -2.52 7.22 0.88
CA TYR A 101 -2.39 7.29 2.35
C TYR A 101 -1.32 8.28 2.82
N ALA A 102 -0.22 8.47 2.09
CA ALA A 102 0.78 9.50 2.39
C ALA A 102 0.22 10.92 2.19
N THR A 103 -0.59 11.11 1.14
CA THR A 103 -1.28 12.37 0.89
C THR A 103 -2.30 12.67 2.00
N LEU A 104 -3.11 11.68 2.37
CA LEU A 104 -4.07 11.80 3.48
C LEU A 104 -3.35 12.06 4.82
N PHE A 105 -2.23 11.39 5.07
CA PHE A 105 -1.37 11.63 6.23
C PHE A 105 -0.88 13.09 6.33
N ALA A 106 -0.56 13.71 5.20
CA ALA A 106 -0.15 15.12 5.17
C ALA A 106 -1.30 16.08 5.55
N GLN A 107 -2.56 15.68 5.28
CA GLN A 107 -3.75 16.51 5.46
C GLN A 107 -4.44 16.35 6.83
N GLY A 108 -4.30 15.20 7.49
CA GLY A 108 -4.94 14.96 8.78
C GLY A 108 -4.90 13.50 9.23
N ASN A 109 -5.28 13.24 10.49
CA ASN A 109 -5.31 11.91 11.10
C ASN A 109 -4.00 11.08 10.93
N LYS A 110 -2.89 11.71 11.35
CA LYS A 110 -1.53 11.20 11.14
C LYS A 110 -1.28 9.81 11.72
N ASP A 111 -1.90 9.48 12.86
CA ASP A 111 -1.58 8.23 13.55
C ASP A 111 -2.19 7.01 12.84
N LEU A 112 -3.43 7.11 12.33
CA LEU A 112 -4.07 6.04 11.57
C LEU A 112 -3.28 5.71 10.29
N PHE A 113 -2.99 6.72 9.47
CA PHE A 113 -2.31 6.49 8.20
C PHE A 113 -0.85 6.08 8.38
N ARG A 114 -0.16 6.60 9.42
CA ARG A 114 1.18 6.14 9.78
C ARG A 114 1.18 4.65 10.11
N GLU A 115 0.21 4.17 10.89
CA GLU A 115 0.11 2.76 11.26
C GLU A 115 -0.14 1.87 10.03
N ILE A 116 -1.08 2.24 9.16
CA ILE A 116 -1.38 1.47 7.94
C ILE A 116 -0.15 1.41 7.01
N LEU A 117 0.53 2.53 6.83
CA LEU A 117 1.75 2.62 6.02
C LEU A 117 2.86 1.74 6.60
N ALA A 118 3.13 1.85 7.90
CA ALA A 118 4.25 1.16 8.55
C ALA A 118 4.00 -0.36 8.75
N SER A 119 2.76 -0.77 9.02
CA SER A 119 2.44 -2.17 9.37
C SER A 119 2.12 -3.04 8.16
N ALA A 120 1.61 -2.46 7.07
CA ALA A 120 1.11 -3.22 5.93
C ALA A 120 1.71 -2.80 4.59
N VAL A 121 1.60 -1.51 4.23
CA VAL A 121 1.88 -1.06 2.85
C VAL A 121 3.38 -1.01 2.56
N ASP A 122 4.17 -0.33 3.39
CA ASP A 122 5.62 -0.18 3.15
C ASP A 122 6.36 -1.53 3.20
N PRO A 123 6.08 -2.44 4.17
CA PRO A 123 6.69 -3.77 4.16
C PRO A 123 6.35 -4.59 2.90
N ALA A 124 5.10 -4.51 2.41
CA ALA A 124 4.69 -5.22 1.20
C ALA A 124 5.41 -4.69 -0.05
N ILE A 125 5.54 -3.36 -0.19
CA ILE A 125 6.30 -2.76 -1.30
C ILE A 125 7.77 -3.15 -1.24
N ARG A 126 8.41 -3.09 -0.07
CA ARG A 126 9.82 -3.50 0.09
C ARG A 126 10.03 -4.95 -0.35
N TYR A 127 9.15 -5.84 0.08
CA TYR A 127 9.23 -7.25 -0.29
C TYR A 127 9.01 -7.46 -1.79
N ALA A 128 7.95 -6.90 -2.36
CA ALA A 128 7.64 -7.02 -3.78
C ALA A 128 8.76 -6.43 -4.65
N ALA A 129 9.31 -5.28 -4.27
CA ALA A 129 10.44 -4.63 -4.95
C ALA A 129 11.70 -5.50 -4.94
N TYR A 130 11.99 -6.11 -3.78
CA TYR A 130 13.11 -7.04 -3.66
C TYR A 130 12.94 -8.26 -4.57
N GLN A 131 11.73 -8.82 -4.62
CA GLN A 131 11.42 -9.96 -5.48
C GLN A 131 11.44 -9.58 -6.98
N ALA A 132 11.06 -8.34 -7.31
CA ALA A 132 11.17 -7.74 -8.64
C ALA A 132 12.61 -7.33 -9.03
N ARG A 133 13.62 -7.65 -8.20
CA ARG A 133 15.04 -7.34 -8.43
C ARG A 133 15.37 -5.84 -8.48
N LEU A 134 14.55 -5.01 -7.84
CA LEU A 134 14.90 -3.61 -7.64
C LEU A 134 16.03 -3.48 -6.59
N PRO A 135 16.98 -2.53 -6.75
CA PRO A 135 18.01 -2.28 -5.75
C PRO A 135 17.41 -1.97 -4.38
N ARG A 136 17.91 -2.66 -3.33
CA ARG A 136 17.42 -2.52 -1.95
C ARG A 136 17.66 -1.13 -1.35
N SER A 137 18.56 -0.34 -1.94
CA SER A 137 18.86 1.03 -1.53
C SER A 137 17.81 2.04 -1.99
N ILE A 138 16.92 1.68 -2.92
CA ILE A 138 15.88 2.60 -3.40
C ILE A 138 14.83 2.80 -2.29
N PRO A 139 14.52 4.05 -1.91
CA PRO A 139 13.47 4.35 -0.94
C PRO A 139 12.11 3.82 -1.40
N VAL A 140 11.27 3.41 -0.44
CA VAL A 140 9.91 2.92 -0.73
C VAL A 140 9.05 3.99 -1.40
N SER A 141 9.25 5.25 -1.02
CA SER A 141 8.63 6.41 -1.66
C SER A 141 8.94 6.49 -3.15
N THR A 142 10.21 6.35 -3.51
CA THR A 142 10.67 6.33 -4.91
C THR A 142 10.09 5.13 -5.67
N VAL A 143 10.03 3.94 -5.07
CA VAL A 143 9.37 2.78 -5.68
C VAL A 143 7.89 3.08 -5.92
N ALA A 144 7.20 3.69 -4.94
CA ALA A 144 5.79 4.02 -5.06
C ALA A 144 5.52 5.02 -6.18
N LEU A 145 6.31 6.10 -6.27
CA LEU A 145 6.20 7.07 -7.37
C LEU A 145 6.46 6.46 -8.74
N ARG A 146 7.33 5.45 -8.81
CA ARG A 146 7.65 4.74 -10.05
C ARG A 146 6.48 3.87 -10.54
N TYR A 147 5.78 3.21 -9.63
CA TYR A 147 4.73 2.23 -9.95
C TYR A 147 3.30 2.78 -9.89
N PHE A 148 3.13 4.01 -9.40
CA PHE A 148 1.86 4.71 -9.40
C PHE A 148 1.30 4.92 -10.82
N PRO A 149 0.00 4.69 -11.07
CA PRO A 149 -0.64 4.87 -12.37
C PRO A 149 -0.84 6.36 -12.71
N LYS A 150 0.22 7.01 -13.21
CA LYS A 150 0.18 8.43 -13.62
C LYS A 150 -0.72 8.70 -14.84
N ASP A 151 -1.12 7.64 -15.54
CA ASP A 151 -2.07 7.65 -16.64
C ASP A 151 -3.54 7.78 -16.19
N ASP A 152 -3.84 7.53 -14.91
CA ASP A 152 -5.16 7.80 -14.34
C ASP A 152 -5.30 9.29 -13.97
N SER A 153 -5.72 10.10 -14.95
CA SER A 153 -5.88 11.54 -14.76
C SER A 153 -6.87 11.89 -13.66
N THR A 154 -7.92 11.07 -13.47
CA THR A 154 -8.94 11.33 -12.45
C THR A 154 -8.34 11.21 -11.06
N LEU A 155 -7.56 10.15 -10.82
CA LEU A 155 -6.88 9.96 -9.55
C LEU A 155 -5.79 11.03 -9.30
N VAL A 156 -5.04 11.38 -10.35
CA VAL A 156 -4.03 12.45 -10.27
C VAL A 156 -4.67 13.78 -9.88
N ASP A 157 -5.78 14.14 -10.53
CA ASP A 157 -6.49 15.40 -10.26
C ASP A 157 -7.05 15.42 -8.83
N LEU A 158 -7.63 14.32 -8.34
CA LEU A 158 -8.13 14.21 -6.97
C LEU A 158 -7.01 14.39 -5.94
N LEU A 159 -5.86 13.77 -6.17
CA LEU A 159 -4.69 13.91 -5.30
C LEU A 159 -4.17 15.35 -5.28
N GLN A 160 -4.03 15.99 -6.45
CA GLN A 160 -3.50 17.35 -6.56
C GLN A 160 -4.44 18.41 -5.99
N GLN A 161 -5.76 18.20 -6.06
CA GLN A 161 -6.74 19.06 -5.41
C GLN A 161 -6.65 19.01 -3.89
N LEU A 162 -6.25 17.85 -3.34
CA LEU A 162 -6.05 17.68 -1.91
C LEU A 162 -4.66 18.18 -1.46
N ASP A 163 -3.60 17.80 -2.17
CA ASP A 163 -2.24 18.29 -1.98
C ASP A 163 -1.54 18.44 -3.35
N SER A 164 -1.21 19.68 -3.73
CA SER A 164 -0.45 19.97 -4.95
C SER A 164 0.91 19.24 -5.03
N ASN A 165 1.46 18.82 -3.89
CA ASN A 165 2.72 18.10 -3.80
C ASN A 165 2.56 16.57 -3.69
N ALA A 166 1.34 16.02 -3.79
CA ALA A 166 1.03 14.59 -3.59
C ALA A 166 1.92 13.61 -4.39
N LEU A 167 2.39 14.03 -5.58
CA LEU A 167 3.22 13.23 -6.48
C LEU A 167 4.71 13.66 -6.49
N SER A 168 5.13 14.40 -5.47
CA SER A 168 6.53 14.77 -5.24
C SER A 168 7.23 13.78 -4.29
N GLU A 169 8.57 13.75 -4.35
CA GLU A 169 9.37 12.95 -3.40
C GLU A 169 9.18 13.40 -1.95
N THR A 170 8.85 14.68 -1.70
CA THR A 170 8.70 15.24 -0.36
C THR A 170 7.43 14.76 0.35
N THR A 171 6.26 14.73 -0.31
CA THR A 171 5.01 14.23 0.30
C THR A 171 5.06 12.71 0.51
N THR A 172 5.92 12.00 -0.22
CA THR A 172 6.04 10.55 -0.12
C THR A 172 7.03 10.10 0.98
N GLU A 173 7.80 11.00 1.58
CA GLU A 173 8.61 10.73 2.77
C GLU A 173 7.78 10.91 4.06
N ILE A 174 7.50 9.80 4.75
CA ILE A 174 6.93 9.86 6.10
C ILE A 174 8.06 10.26 7.05
N SER A 175 8.29 11.56 7.25
CA SER A 175 9.36 12.05 8.12
C SER A 175 9.13 11.60 9.56
N THR A 176 9.86 10.57 10.00
CA THR A 176 9.93 10.08 11.38
C THR A 176 10.90 10.93 12.20
N SER A 177 10.64 12.24 12.36
CA SER A 177 11.46 13.06 13.26
C SER A 177 10.89 13.07 14.68
N SER A 178 11.29 12.08 15.49
CA SER A 178 11.39 12.22 16.95
C SER A 178 12.84 12.03 17.37
N LYS A 179 13.69 13.03 17.09
CA LYS A 179 15.00 13.13 17.73
C LYS A 179 14.78 13.67 19.15
N PRO A 180 15.22 12.99 20.22
CA PRO A 180 15.27 13.61 21.53
C PRO A 180 16.34 14.71 21.51
N SER A 181 15.95 15.90 21.94
CA SER A 181 16.83 17.05 22.11
C SER A 181 17.96 16.68 23.08
N SER A 182 19.20 16.76 22.60
CA SER A 182 20.40 16.63 23.43
C SER A 182 20.44 17.77 24.44
N LEU A 183 20.14 17.45 25.70
CA LEU A 183 20.40 18.33 26.84
C LEU A 183 21.91 18.52 26.98
N VAL A 184 22.34 19.75 26.67
CA VAL A 184 23.64 20.30 27.03
C VAL A 184 23.70 20.34 28.57
N HIS A 185 24.60 19.56 29.18
CA HIS A 185 25.03 19.79 30.55
C HIS A 185 26.28 20.68 30.51
N GLN A 186 26.07 21.97 30.78
CA GLN A 186 27.08 22.85 31.36
C GLN A 186 26.89 22.83 32.87
N SER A 187 27.92 22.44 33.61
CA SER A 187 28.14 22.79 35.02
C SER A 187 29.66 22.70 35.25
N HIS A 188 30.33 23.85 35.30
CA HIS A 188 30.92 24.48 36.49
C HIS A 188 32.25 23.87 36.95
#